data_AF-A0A4V5U7T2-F1
#
_entry.id   AF-A0A4V5U7T2-F1
#
_cell.length_a   1.000
_cell.length_b   1.000
_cell.length_c   1.000
_cell.angle_alpha   90.00
_cell.angle_beta   90.00
_cell.angle_gamma   90.00
#
_symmetry.space_group_name_H-M   'P 1'
#
loop_
_entity.id
_entity.type
_entity.pdbx_description
1 polymer ?
#
loop_
_entity_poly.entity_id
_entity_poly.type
_entity_poly.pdbx_seq_one_letter_code
_entity_poly.pdbx_strand_id
1 'polypeptide(L)'
;MAVSAHSEGAAVKTVTVRIEDQLKAQAEEVLARHGVSPTEAVNHLYLYLAQHGQLPFRVRPVSESPEDVYSNMLQQVRAVNTLIVSVSGLPADAPERPGIIRHCHHRCRQLLQDIERNTGFMAGVRCRDLQPSTGDEDTGDYWRWMVRQLRLAVSALESPAPDLAATLNGVSGQITGLYWQLATWIDLYALQESDDSRKPENPDRRNSSE
;
A
#
# COMPACT_ATOMS: atom_id res chain seq x y z
N MET A 1 -53.81 -29.52 4.93
CA MET A 1 -52.70 -29.63 3.96
C MET A 1 -51.51 -28.89 4.56
N ALA A 2 -50.53 -29.61 5.08
CA ALA A 2 -49.31 -29.03 5.64
C ALA A 2 -48.22 -29.11 4.56
N VAL A 3 -47.72 -27.95 4.12
CA VAL A 3 -46.51 -27.87 3.29
C VAL A 3 -45.41 -27.38 4.22
N SER A 4 -44.68 -28.33 4.80
CA SER A 4 -43.45 -28.04 5.52
C SER A 4 -42.34 -27.80 4.50
N ALA A 5 -42.03 -26.53 4.24
CA ALA A 5 -40.83 -26.15 3.53
C ALA A 5 -39.61 -26.51 4.41
N HIS A 6 -38.94 -27.61 4.10
CA HIS A 6 -37.60 -27.88 4.61
C HIS A 6 -36.66 -26.88 3.95
N SER A 7 -36.06 -25.98 4.73
CA SER A 7 -34.88 -25.25 4.27
C SER A 7 -33.76 -26.28 4.09
N GLU A 8 -33.36 -26.51 2.84
CA GLU A 8 -32.10 -27.20 2.53
C GLU A 8 -30.96 -26.45 3.22
N GLY A 9 -30.44 -27.02 4.30
CA GLY A 9 -29.23 -26.53 4.95
C GLY A 9 -28.08 -26.60 3.96
N ALA A 10 -27.38 -25.49 3.75
CA ALA A 10 -26.22 -25.43 2.87
C ALA A 10 -25.24 -26.56 3.21
N ALA A 11 -24.94 -27.42 2.23
CA ALA A 11 -24.03 -28.55 2.43
C ALA A 11 -22.63 -28.03 2.82
N VAL A 12 -22.23 -28.30 4.07
CA VAL A 12 -20.89 -27.96 4.56
C VAL A 12 -19.87 -28.88 3.90
N LYS A 13 -18.83 -28.30 3.29
CA LYS A 13 -17.71 -29.02 2.68
C LYS A 13 -16.42 -28.74 3.44
N THR A 14 -15.60 -29.77 3.62
CA THR A 14 -14.31 -29.68 4.33
C THR A 14 -13.18 -29.38 3.35
N VAL A 15 -12.25 -28.49 3.75
CA VAL A 15 -11.00 -28.21 3.03
C VAL A 15 -9.82 -28.67 3.89
N THR A 16 -8.88 -29.42 3.31
CA THR A 16 -7.66 -29.90 3.98
C THR A 16 -6.44 -29.42 3.19
N VAL A 17 -5.51 -28.75 3.87
CA VAL A 17 -4.30 -28.16 3.27
C VAL A 17 -3.07 -28.62 4.05
N ARG A 18 -1.98 -28.92 3.34
CA ARG A 18 -0.66 -29.16 3.94
C ARG A 18 0.08 -27.83 4.06
N ILE A 19 0.49 -27.50 5.27
CA ILE A 19 1.19 -26.25 5.62
C ILE A 19 2.38 -26.64 6.49
N GLU A 20 3.49 -25.94 6.34
CA GLU A 20 4.65 -26.10 7.23
C GLU A 20 4.29 -25.70 8.67
N ASP A 21 4.72 -26.48 9.66
CA ASP A 21 4.30 -26.31 11.07
C ASP A 21 4.64 -24.92 11.62
N GLN A 22 5.83 -24.40 11.30
CA GLN A 22 6.23 -23.07 11.75
C GLN A 22 5.37 -21.97 11.12
N LEU A 23 5.09 -22.07 9.82
CA LEU A 23 4.21 -21.13 9.12
C LEU A 23 2.79 -21.18 9.68
N LYS A 24 2.27 -22.37 9.98
CA LYS A 24 0.96 -22.55 10.61
C LYS A 24 0.91 -21.87 11.98
N ALA A 25 1.90 -22.11 12.83
CA ALA A 25 1.94 -21.51 14.17
C ALA A 25 1.98 -19.97 14.11
N GLN A 26 2.81 -19.41 13.24
CA GLN A 26 2.90 -17.96 13.05
C GLN A 26 1.60 -17.36 12.53
N ALA A 27 0.97 -18.01 11.54
CA ALA A 27 -0.31 -17.55 11.00
C ALA A 27 -1.44 -17.64 12.04
N GLU A 28 -1.52 -18.72 12.82
CA GLU A 28 -2.51 -18.87 13.89
C GLU A 28 -2.33 -17.84 15.00
N GLU A 29 -1.09 -17.48 15.33
CA GLU A 29 -0.80 -16.40 16.29
C GLU A 29 -1.30 -15.05 15.79
N VAL A 30 -1.01 -14.69 14.53
CA VAL A 30 -1.49 -13.43 13.93
C VAL A 30 -3.03 -13.41 13.87
N LEU A 31 -3.65 -14.49 13.43
CA LEU A 31 -5.11 -14.62 13.38
C LEU A 31 -5.75 -14.45 14.77
N ALA A 32 -5.15 -15.06 15.80
CA ALA A 32 -5.60 -14.92 17.18
C ALA A 32 -5.53 -13.47 17.68
N ARG A 33 -4.48 -12.72 17.31
CA ARG A 33 -4.38 -11.28 17.63
C ARG A 33 -5.51 -10.45 17.00
N HIS A 34 -5.99 -10.86 15.83
CA HIS A 34 -7.13 -10.21 15.16
C HIS A 34 -8.50 -10.79 15.55
N GLY A 35 -8.55 -11.76 16.47
CA GLY A 35 -9.79 -12.41 16.90
C GLY A 35 -10.47 -13.24 15.80
N VAL A 36 -9.71 -13.67 14.79
CA VAL A 36 -10.21 -14.45 13.65
C VAL A 36 -9.74 -15.89 13.80
N SER A 37 -10.62 -16.87 13.62
CA SER A 37 -10.20 -18.27 13.58
C SER A 37 -9.63 -18.65 12.21
N PRO A 38 -8.79 -19.70 12.11
CA PRO A 38 -8.31 -20.19 10.82
C PRO A 38 -9.44 -20.57 9.85
N THR A 39 -10.54 -21.10 10.37
CA THR A 39 -11.71 -21.46 9.56
C THR A 39 -12.40 -20.22 8.98
N GLU A 40 -12.56 -19.17 9.80
CA GLU A 40 -13.14 -17.90 9.33
C GLU A 40 -12.23 -17.22 8.29
N ALA A 41 -10.92 -17.19 8.51
CA ALA A 41 -9.98 -16.63 7.55
C ALA A 41 -10.08 -17.32 6.18
N VAL A 42 -10.13 -18.65 6.15
CA VAL A 42 -10.33 -19.43 4.92
C VAL A 42 -11.69 -19.13 4.29
N ASN A 43 -12.76 -19.07 5.08
CA ASN A 43 -14.10 -18.72 4.56
C ASN A 43 -14.13 -17.32 3.95
N HIS A 44 -13.51 -16.32 4.59
CA HIS A 44 -13.40 -14.97 4.05
C HIS A 44 -12.60 -14.92 2.74
N LEU A 45 -11.54 -15.71 2.62
CA LEU A 45 -10.81 -15.84 1.35
C LEU A 45 -11.71 -16.39 0.23
N TYR A 46 -12.48 -17.45 0.49
CA TYR A 46 -13.42 -17.98 -0.50
C TYR A 46 -14.52 -16.98 -0.87
N LEU A 47 -15.05 -16.24 0.11
CA LEU A 47 -16.04 -15.18 -0.14
C LEU A 47 -15.46 -14.09 -1.03
N TYR A 48 -14.23 -13.63 -0.75
CA TYR A 48 -13.55 -12.63 -1.56
C TYR A 48 -13.36 -13.11 -3.00
N LEU A 49 -12.85 -14.33 -3.18
CA LEU A 49 -12.67 -14.95 -4.50
C LEU A 49 -13.98 -15.02 -5.29
N ALA A 50 -15.07 -15.41 -4.62
CA ALA A 50 -16.39 -15.51 -5.24
C ALA A 50 -16.96 -14.13 -5.65
N GLN A 51 -16.69 -13.08 -4.87
CA GLN A 51 -17.20 -11.73 -5.12
C GLN A 51 -16.39 -10.96 -6.15
N HIS A 52 -15.06 -11.14 -6.17
CA HIS A 52 -14.15 -10.28 -6.93
C HIS A 52 -13.42 -10.99 -8.08
N GLY A 53 -13.43 -12.32 -8.14
CA GLY A 53 -12.80 -13.10 -9.21
C GLY A 53 -11.27 -13.02 -9.23
N GLN A 54 -10.64 -12.51 -8.16
CA GLN A 54 -9.20 -12.34 -8.03
C GLN A 54 -8.75 -12.57 -6.57
N LEU A 55 -7.47 -12.88 -6.37
CA LEU A 55 -6.89 -13.03 -5.03
C LEU A 55 -6.71 -11.66 -4.33
N PRO A 56 -6.87 -11.59 -2.99
CA PRO A 56 -6.63 -10.36 -2.23
C PRO A 56 -5.14 -10.06 -2.01
N PHE A 57 -4.24 -10.93 -2.48
CA PHE A 57 -2.78 -10.79 -2.44
C PHE A 57 -2.13 -11.41 -3.68
N ARG A 58 -0.91 -10.99 -4.00
CA ARG A 58 -0.12 -11.60 -5.08
C ARG A 58 0.70 -12.77 -4.54
N VAL A 59 0.59 -13.92 -5.21
CA VAL A 59 1.42 -15.09 -4.90
C VAL A 59 2.79 -14.92 -5.56
N ARG A 60 3.76 -14.45 -4.79
CA ARG A 60 5.20 -14.46 -5.08
C ARG A 60 5.90 -15.34 -4.02
N PRO A 61 7.20 -15.67 -4.16
CA PRO A 61 7.94 -16.42 -3.13
C PRO A 61 7.90 -15.80 -1.72
N VAL A 62 7.42 -14.57 -1.58
CA VAL A 62 6.95 -13.96 -0.32
C VAL A 62 5.55 -13.38 -0.59
N SER A 63 4.59 -13.59 0.31
CA SER A 63 3.27 -12.95 0.26
C SER A 63 3.43 -11.49 0.70
N GLU A 64 3.29 -10.54 -0.23
CA GLU A 64 3.32 -9.10 0.07
C GLU A 64 1.89 -8.60 0.34
N SER A 65 1.71 -7.88 1.45
CA SER A 65 0.48 -7.13 1.71
C SER A 65 0.43 -5.87 0.82
N PRO A 66 -0.76 -5.28 0.59
CA PRO A 66 -0.86 -3.97 -0.07
C PRO A 66 0.01 -2.89 0.61
N GLU A 67 0.09 -2.91 1.94
CA GLU A 67 0.88 -1.98 2.76
C GLU A 67 2.39 -2.11 2.48
N ASP A 68 2.89 -3.33 2.31
CA ASP A 68 4.29 -3.58 1.94
C ASP A 68 4.62 -2.97 0.56
N VAL A 69 3.71 -3.17 -0.40
CA VAL A 69 3.86 -2.63 -1.76
C VAL A 69 3.83 -1.11 -1.76
N TYR A 70 2.92 -0.49 -1.00
CA TYR A 70 2.85 0.96 -0.85
C TYR A 70 4.11 1.54 -0.20
N SER A 71 4.59 0.95 0.88
CA SER A 71 5.76 1.40 1.62
C SER A 71 7.01 1.38 0.73
N ASN A 72 7.22 0.29 -0.01
CA ASN A 72 8.31 0.19 -0.97
C ASN A 72 8.17 1.24 -2.08
N MET A 73 6.97 1.42 -2.64
CA MET A 73 6.73 2.43 -3.68
C MET A 73 7.01 3.86 -3.21
N LEU A 74 6.63 4.24 -1.98
CA LEU A 74 6.97 5.54 -1.43
C LEU A 74 8.48 5.74 -1.25
N GLN A 75 9.21 4.70 -0.84
CA GLN A 75 10.67 4.76 -0.78
C GLN A 75 11.28 5.01 -2.18
N GLN A 76 10.75 4.34 -3.21
CA GLN A 76 11.19 4.57 -4.59
C GLN A 76 10.86 6.00 -5.06
N VAL A 77 9.68 6.53 -4.76
CA VAL A 77 9.29 7.92 -5.06
C VAL A 77 10.28 8.90 -4.44
N ARG A 78 10.63 8.71 -3.16
CA ARG A 78 11.60 9.57 -2.47
C ARG A 78 12.99 9.52 -3.10
N ALA A 79 13.45 8.32 -3.46
CA ALA A 79 14.74 8.14 -4.13
C ALA A 79 14.76 8.84 -5.50
N VAL A 80 13.69 8.70 -6.29
CA VAL A 80 13.56 9.38 -7.58
C VAL A 80 13.49 10.90 -7.42
N ASN A 81 12.70 11.41 -6.46
CA ASN A 81 12.61 12.85 -6.21
C ASN A 81 13.97 13.45 -5.83
N THR A 82 14.77 12.73 -5.03
CA THR A 82 16.14 13.14 -4.69
C THR A 82 17.01 13.27 -5.95
N LEU A 83 16.89 12.35 -6.90
CA LEU A 83 17.60 12.43 -8.17
C LEU A 83 17.12 13.59 -9.05
N ILE A 84 15.81 13.85 -9.08
CA ILE A 84 15.22 14.98 -9.81
C ILE A 84 15.78 16.31 -9.27
N VAL A 85 15.80 16.48 -7.94
CA VAL A 85 16.40 17.65 -7.29
C VAL A 85 17.88 17.79 -7.67
N SER A 86 18.64 16.70 -7.59
CA SER A 86 20.06 16.71 -8.00
C SER A 86 20.26 17.16 -9.45
N VAL A 87 19.47 16.65 -10.39
CA VAL A 87 19.56 17.09 -11.81
C VAL A 87 19.18 18.56 -11.96
N SER A 88 18.14 19.02 -11.27
CA SER A 88 17.65 20.41 -11.36
C SER A 88 18.67 21.43 -10.82
N GLY A 89 19.47 21.04 -9.83
CA GLY A 89 20.49 21.89 -9.21
C GLY A 89 21.86 21.88 -9.91
N LEU A 90 22.07 20.99 -10.88
CA LEU A 90 23.35 20.90 -11.58
C LEU A 90 23.54 22.05 -12.59
N PRO A 91 24.75 22.64 -12.69
CA PRO A 91 25.12 23.56 -13.75
C PRO A 91 25.00 22.93 -15.15
N ALA A 92 24.74 23.73 -16.19
CA ALA A 92 24.58 23.23 -17.57
C ALA A 92 25.85 22.61 -18.15
N ASP A 93 27.00 23.08 -17.68
CA ASP A 93 28.34 22.73 -18.10
C ASP A 93 29.00 21.64 -17.24
N ALA A 94 28.32 21.14 -16.21
CA ALA A 94 28.87 20.10 -15.33
C ALA A 94 29.15 18.79 -16.09
N PRO A 95 30.37 18.22 -16.02
CA PRO A 95 30.77 17.07 -16.82
C PRO A 95 30.00 15.79 -16.45
N GLU A 96 29.54 15.66 -15.21
CA GLU A 96 28.73 14.55 -14.71
C GLU A 96 27.24 14.62 -15.11
N ARG A 97 26.76 15.79 -15.55
CA ARG A 97 25.33 16.05 -15.82
C ARG A 97 24.70 15.03 -16.78
N PRO A 98 25.31 14.63 -17.91
CA PRO A 98 24.71 13.64 -18.80
C PRO A 98 24.57 12.26 -18.13
N GLY A 99 25.50 11.87 -17.27
CA GLY A 99 25.45 10.61 -16.53
C GLY A 99 24.30 10.61 -15.52
N ILE A 100 24.16 11.69 -14.77
CA ILE A 100 23.10 11.83 -13.75
C ILE A 100 21.72 11.95 -14.41
N ILE A 101 21.59 12.66 -15.53
CA ILE A 101 20.35 12.71 -16.33
C ILE A 101 19.92 11.32 -16.78
N ARG A 102 20.84 10.51 -17.35
CA ARG A 102 20.52 9.13 -17.76
C ARG A 102 20.09 8.26 -16.60
N HIS A 103 20.78 8.38 -15.46
CA HIS A 103 20.41 7.63 -14.26
C HIS A 103 19.03 8.04 -13.74
N CYS A 104 18.76 9.35 -13.62
CA CYS A 104 17.47 9.88 -13.21
C CYS A 104 16.35 9.43 -14.16
N HIS A 105 16.58 9.51 -15.47
CA HIS A 105 15.63 9.06 -16.50
C HIS A 105 15.28 7.58 -16.35
N HIS A 106 16.30 6.71 -16.23
CA HIS A 106 16.10 5.29 -16.04
C HIS A 106 15.27 4.99 -14.79
N ARG A 107 15.60 5.63 -13.67
CA ARG A 107 14.89 5.43 -12.39
C ARG A 107 13.46 5.95 -12.43
N CYS A 108 13.19 7.08 -13.10
CA CYS A 108 11.83 7.56 -13.33
C CYS A 108 11.00 6.57 -14.16
N ARG A 109 11.58 5.99 -15.22
CA ARG A 109 10.89 4.98 -16.05
C ARG A 109 10.63 3.69 -15.28
N GLN A 110 11.58 3.24 -14.47
CA GLN A 110 11.39 2.07 -13.62
C GLN A 110 10.24 2.29 -12.63
N LEU A 111 10.22 3.42 -11.93
CA LEU A 111 9.16 3.75 -10.98
C LEU A 111 7.79 3.86 -11.67
N LEU A 112 7.71 4.42 -12.87
CA LEU A 112 6.47 4.45 -13.66
C LEU A 112 5.93 3.04 -13.93
N GLN A 113 6.81 2.13 -14.38
CA GLN A 113 6.44 0.74 -14.64
C GLN A 113 5.98 0.03 -13.37
N ASP A 114 6.65 0.30 -12.25
CA ASP A 114 6.30 -0.29 -10.95
C ASP A 114 4.94 0.23 -10.46
N ILE A 115 4.67 1.53 -10.58
CA ILE A 115 3.34 2.07 -10.25
C ILE A 115 2.27 1.44 -11.15
N GLU A 116 2.46 1.41 -12.47
CA GLU A 116 1.49 0.84 -13.41
C GLU A 116 1.22 -0.65 -13.13
N ARG A 117 2.28 -1.42 -12.82
CA ARG A 117 2.15 -2.83 -12.43
C ARG A 117 1.39 -3.03 -11.12
N ASN A 118 1.43 -2.08 -10.20
CA ASN A 118 0.83 -2.21 -8.88
C ASN A 118 -0.51 -1.48 -8.74
N THR A 119 -0.87 -0.58 -9.67
CA THR A 119 -2.07 0.26 -9.59
C THR A 119 -3.35 -0.58 -9.42
N GLY A 120 -3.48 -1.70 -10.14
CA GLY A 120 -4.65 -2.58 -10.02
C GLY A 120 -4.69 -3.40 -8.71
N PHE A 121 -3.54 -3.65 -8.08
CA PHE A 121 -3.47 -4.33 -6.78
C PHE A 121 -3.77 -3.37 -5.63
N MET A 122 -3.35 -2.12 -5.79
CA MET A 122 -3.58 -1.00 -4.88
C MET A 122 -5.02 -0.45 -4.98
N ALA A 123 -5.66 -0.60 -6.13
CA ALA A 123 -7.04 -0.17 -6.37
C ALA A 123 -8.01 -0.91 -5.45
N GLY A 124 -8.66 -0.18 -4.55
CA GLY A 124 -9.62 -0.73 -3.59
C GLY A 124 -9.13 -0.85 -2.15
N VAL A 125 -7.85 -0.56 -1.88
CA VAL A 125 -7.38 -0.34 -0.51
C VAL A 125 -7.99 0.98 -0.04
N ARG A 126 -9.08 0.91 0.74
CA ARG A 126 -9.71 2.10 1.28
C ARG A 126 -8.82 2.72 2.33
N CYS A 127 -8.36 3.93 2.07
CA CYS A 127 -7.87 4.84 3.10
C CYS A 127 -8.95 5.03 4.15
N ARG A 128 -8.89 4.30 5.26
CA ARG A 128 -9.65 4.66 6.46
C ARG A 128 -8.90 5.83 7.08
N ASP A 129 -9.21 7.04 6.65
CA ASP A 129 -8.83 8.22 7.40
C ASP A 129 -9.48 8.15 8.79
N LEU A 130 -8.68 8.44 9.83
CA LEU A 130 -9.19 8.66 11.18
C LEU A 130 -9.87 10.02 11.32
N GLN A 131 -9.70 10.92 10.35
CA GLN A 131 -10.45 12.16 10.29
C GLN A 131 -11.66 12.02 9.35
N PRO A 132 -12.83 12.56 9.71
CA PRO A 132 -13.97 12.63 8.82
C PRO A 132 -13.67 13.67 7.73
N SER A 133 -12.91 13.26 6.72
CA SER A 133 -12.72 14.05 5.51
C SER A 133 -13.93 13.87 4.59
N THR A 134 -14.41 14.98 4.06
CA THR A 134 -15.55 15.06 3.18
C THR A 134 -15.22 14.47 1.81
N GLY A 135 -15.58 13.21 1.59
CA GLY A 135 -15.64 12.60 0.26
C GLY A 135 -14.53 11.57 -0.01
N ASP A 136 -14.96 10.54 -0.73
CA ASP A 136 -14.25 9.36 -1.23
C ASP A 136 -12.93 9.72 -1.97
N GLU A 137 -11.85 10.02 -1.24
CA GLU A 137 -10.51 10.16 -1.84
C GLU A 137 -9.93 8.77 -2.13
N ASP A 138 -10.00 8.35 -3.40
CA ASP A 138 -9.41 7.12 -3.89
C ASP A 138 -7.88 7.26 -3.94
N THR A 139 -7.16 6.39 -3.23
CA THR A 139 -5.68 6.30 -3.29
C THR A 139 -5.18 6.17 -4.74
N GLY A 140 -6.00 5.60 -5.62
CA GLY A 140 -5.75 5.53 -7.06
C GLY A 140 -5.64 6.89 -7.75
N ASP A 141 -6.32 7.94 -7.28
CA ASP A 141 -6.16 9.31 -7.82
C ASP A 141 -4.77 9.88 -7.52
N TYR A 142 -4.26 9.67 -6.31
CA TYR A 142 -2.91 10.10 -5.92
C TYR A 142 -1.83 9.44 -6.78
N TRP A 143 -1.94 8.13 -7.04
CA TRP A 143 -1.00 7.41 -7.91
C TRP A 143 -1.12 7.80 -9.37
N ARG A 144 -2.34 8.01 -9.89
CA ARG A 144 -2.56 8.53 -11.25
C ARG A 144 -1.92 9.91 -11.43
N TRP A 145 -2.02 10.76 -10.41
CA TRP A 145 -1.36 12.05 -10.43
C TRP A 145 0.17 11.91 -10.38
N MET A 146 0.70 11.03 -9.53
CA MET A 146 2.14 10.76 -9.44
C MET A 146 2.71 10.31 -10.78
N VAL A 147 1.99 9.42 -11.48
CA VAL A 147 2.32 8.97 -12.84
C VAL A 147 2.38 10.15 -13.81
N ARG A 148 1.46 11.11 -13.71
CA ARG A 148 1.48 12.32 -14.56
C ARG A 148 2.76 13.14 -14.35
N GLN A 149 3.17 13.36 -13.10
CA GLN A 149 4.39 14.12 -12.80
C GLN A 149 5.65 13.39 -13.26
N LEU A 150 5.72 12.07 -13.03
CA LEU A 150 6.85 11.26 -13.48
C LEU A 150 6.95 11.23 -15.02
N ARG A 151 5.82 11.20 -15.74
CA ARG A 151 5.82 11.31 -17.22
C ARG A 151 6.36 12.66 -17.70
N LEU A 152 6.02 13.76 -17.02
CA LEU A 152 6.59 15.07 -17.31
C LEU A 152 8.10 15.09 -17.09
N ALA A 153 8.59 14.54 -15.97
CA ALA A 153 10.03 14.42 -15.72
C ALA A 153 10.73 13.57 -16.79
N VAL A 154 10.18 12.41 -17.15
CA VAL A 154 10.74 11.55 -18.21
C VAL A 154 10.83 12.29 -19.53
N SER A 155 9.76 12.98 -19.95
CA SER A 155 9.75 13.76 -21.20
C SER A 155 10.81 14.86 -21.20
N ALA A 156 10.98 15.57 -20.07
CA ALA A 156 11.99 16.62 -19.95
C ALA A 156 13.41 16.06 -19.98
N LEU A 157 13.64 14.88 -19.39
CA LEU A 157 14.95 14.22 -19.37
C LEU A 157 15.33 13.58 -20.73
N GLU A 158 14.34 13.17 -21.54
CA GLU A 158 14.56 12.60 -22.89
C GLU A 158 15.02 13.65 -23.91
N SER A 159 14.46 14.85 -23.81
CA SER A 159 14.84 15.98 -24.66
C SER A 159 15.12 17.21 -23.78
N PRO A 160 16.35 17.35 -23.26
CA PRO A 160 16.73 18.43 -22.35
C PRO A 160 16.58 19.81 -23.01
N ALA A 161 15.47 20.47 -22.74
CA ALA A 161 15.23 21.86 -23.14
C ALA A 161 15.95 22.84 -22.18
N PRO A 162 16.12 24.13 -22.57
CA PRO A 162 16.80 25.14 -21.74
C PRO A 162 16.15 25.33 -20.35
N ASP A 163 14.87 25.00 -20.24
CA ASP A 163 14.03 25.09 -19.05
C ASP A 163 13.95 23.77 -18.25
N LEU A 164 14.83 22.79 -18.52
CA LEU A 164 14.87 21.51 -17.81
C LEU A 164 14.83 21.69 -16.29
N ALA A 165 15.67 22.60 -15.76
CA ALA A 165 15.73 22.85 -14.32
C ALA A 165 14.41 23.38 -13.76
N ALA A 166 13.74 24.29 -14.47
CA ALA A 166 12.44 24.83 -14.06
C ALA A 166 11.36 23.74 -14.07
N THR A 167 11.33 22.90 -15.10
CA THR A 167 10.39 21.78 -15.21
C THR A 167 10.61 20.75 -14.10
N LEU A 168 11.86 20.35 -13.84
CA LEU A 168 12.19 19.39 -12.79
C LEU A 168 11.92 19.94 -11.39
N ASN A 169 12.15 21.23 -11.15
CA ASN A 169 11.78 21.89 -9.90
C ASN A 169 10.26 21.91 -9.69
N GLY A 170 9.50 22.22 -10.74
CA GLY A 170 8.03 22.14 -10.70
C GLY A 170 7.56 20.73 -10.37
N VAL A 171 8.07 19.71 -11.07
CA VAL A 171 7.76 18.30 -10.80
C VAL A 171 8.13 17.90 -9.37
N SER A 172 9.31 18.28 -8.89
CA SER A 172 9.76 17.94 -7.53
C SER A 172 8.89 18.58 -6.44
N GLY A 173 8.50 19.85 -6.61
CA GLY A 173 7.60 20.52 -5.67
C GLY A 173 6.25 19.82 -5.58
N GLN A 174 5.72 19.40 -6.73
CA GLN A 174 4.50 18.62 -6.84
C GLN A 174 4.66 17.24 -6.16
N ILE A 175 5.68 16.45 -6.52
CA ILE A 175 5.94 15.13 -5.90
C ILE A 175 6.08 15.25 -4.37
N THR A 176 6.79 16.27 -3.89
CA THR A 176 7.00 16.49 -2.45
C THR A 176 5.69 16.78 -1.72
N GLY A 177 4.81 17.59 -2.31
CA GLY A 177 3.51 17.90 -1.71
C GLY A 177 2.64 16.66 -1.49
N LEU A 178 2.53 15.79 -2.50
CA LEU A 178 1.77 14.55 -2.37
C LEU A 178 2.48 13.46 -1.55
N TYR A 179 3.82 13.41 -1.62
CA TYR A 179 4.59 12.44 -0.85
C TYR A 179 4.30 12.57 0.65
N TRP A 180 4.22 13.79 1.17
CA TRP A 180 3.90 14.00 2.58
C TRP A 180 2.48 13.55 2.93
N GLN A 181 1.50 13.82 2.06
CA GLN A 181 0.13 13.34 2.27
C GLN A 181 0.08 11.80 2.31
N LEU A 182 0.75 11.12 1.38
CA LEU A 182 0.80 9.66 1.33
C LEU A 182 1.65 9.05 2.46
N ALA A 183 2.77 9.68 2.83
CA ALA A 183 3.67 9.17 3.87
C ALA A 183 3.07 9.31 5.27
N THR A 184 2.45 10.47 5.57
CA THR A 184 1.69 10.65 6.81
C THR A 184 0.56 9.65 6.92
N TRP A 185 -0.08 9.31 5.80
CA TRP A 185 -1.11 8.27 5.75
C TRP A 185 -0.56 6.87 6.11
N ILE A 186 0.63 6.47 5.63
CA ILE A 186 1.23 5.16 5.97
C ILE A 186 1.75 5.12 7.42
N ASP A 187 2.44 6.17 7.88
CA ASP A 187 2.98 6.22 9.26
C ASP A 187 1.86 6.20 10.32
N LEU A 188 0.67 6.75 10.01
CA LEU A 188 -0.52 6.65 10.86
C LEU A 188 -1.01 5.20 11.03
N TYR A 189 -0.90 4.37 9.99
CA TYR A 189 -1.28 2.95 10.05
C TYR A 189 -0.26 2.10 10.80
N ALA A 190 1.04 2.38 10.64
CA ALA A 190 2.09 1.69 11.41
C ALA A 190 1.99 1.97 12.92
N LEU A 191 1.48 3.15 13.32
CA LEU A 191 1.29 3.51 14.72
C LEU A 191 -0.01 2.95 15.32
N GLN A 192 -1.04 2.71 14.51
CA GLN A 192 -2.33 2.23 15.02
C GLN A 192 -2.29 0.80 15.56
N GLU A 193 -1.40 -0.06 15.04
CA GLU A 193 -1.15 -1.39 15.61
C GLU A 193 -0.42 -1.35 16.97
N SER A 194 0.18 -0.20 17.32
CA SER A 194 1.01 -0.07 18.52
C SER A 194 0.31 0.55 19.73
N ASP A 195 -0.78 1.30 19.54
CA ASP A 195 -1.36 2.14 20.61
C ASP A 195 -2.58 1.52 21.34
N ASP A 196 -3.15 0.42 20.83
CA ASP A 196 -4.25 -0.31 21.52
C ASP A 196 -3.76 -1.16 22.71
N SER A 197 -2.45 -1.18 22.97
CA SER A 197 -1.83 -1.87 24.12
C SER A 197 -1.77 -1.03 25.40
N ARG A 198 -2.33 0.18 25.43
CA ARG A 198 -2.37 1.02 26.65
C ARG A 198 -3.80 1.31 27.13
N LYS A 199 -4.53 0.25 27.49
CA LYS A 199 -5.61 0.41 28.47
C LYS A 199 -5.05 0.09 29.85
N PRO A 200 -4.95 1.04 30.79
CA PRO A 200 -4.49 0.74 32.14
C PRO A 200 -5.52 -0.16 32.82
N GLU A 201 -5.08 -1.36 33.17
CA GLU A 201 -5.83 -2.29 34.02
C GLU A 201 -6.01 -1.63 35.39
N ASN A 202 -7.26 -1.37 35.78
CA ASN A 202 -7.61 -0.76 37.05
C ASN A 202 -7.50 -1.81 38.17
N PRO A 203 -6.51 -1.73 39.09
CA PRO A 203 -6.32 -2.76 40.10
C PRO A 203 -7.09 -2.38 41.36
N ASP A 204 -8.42 -2.33 41.29
CA ASP A 204 -9.22 -2.14 42.49
C ASP A 204 -10.63 -2.70 42.34
N ARG A 205 -10.76 -4.03 42.53
CA ARG A 205 -12.03 -4.71 42.85
C ARG A 205 -11.76 -6.15 43.31
N ARG A 206 -11.10 -6.32 44.44
CA ARG A 206 -11.25 -7.51 45.30
C ARG A 206 -10.98 -7.15 46.75
N ASN A 207 -12.05 -6.75 47.44
CA ASN A 207 -12.51 -7.39 48.67
C ASN A 207 -13.57 -6.52 49.35
N SER A 208 -14.83 -6.90 49.19
CA SER A 208 -15.88 -6.65 50.17
C SER A 208 -16.99 -7.67 49.92
N SER A 209 -17.25 -8.48 50.94
CA SER A 209 -18.51 -9.20 51.22
C SER A 209 -18.82 -10.39 50.29
N GLU A 210 -19.06 -11.62 50.73
CA GLU A 210 -19.48 -12.22 52.01
C GLU A 210 -18.90 -13.64 52.14
#